data_AF-A0A1I4V9H6-F1
#
_entry.id   AF-A0A1I4V9H6-F1
#
_cell.length_a   1.000
_cell.length_b   1.000
_cell.length_c   1.000
_cell.angle_alpha   90.00
_cell.angle_beta   90.00
_cell.angle_gamma   90.00
#
_symmetry.space_group_name_H-M   'P 1'
#
loop_
_entity.id
_entity.type
_entity.pdbx_description
1 polymer ?
#
loop_
_entity_poly.entity_id
_entity_poly.type
_entity_poly.pdbx_seq_one_letter_code
_entity_poly.pdbx_strand_id
1 'polypeptide(L)'
;MKNTLASKITSCLSLLLAMVYLYELMSYFGGVKKLFREINLAALIFTIFVIFNFLLSILLLTKKIKSKLLLIIFQILIIIVTSWVLFEIYS
;
A
#
# COMPACT_ATOMS: atom_id res chain seq x y z
N MET A 1 -7.21 11.48 -22.30
CA MET A 1 -8.19 10.94 -21.33
C MET A 1 -8.11 9.43 -21.09
N LYS A 2 -7.30 8.63 -21.82
CA LYS A 2 -7.24 7.16 -21.62
C LYS A 2 -6.58 6.70 -20.30
N ASN A 3 -5.66 7.46 -19.70
CA ASN A 3 -4.98 7.04 -18.46
C ASN A 3 -5.74 7.35 -17.16
N THR A 4 -6.82 8.13 -17.22
CA THR A 4 -7.57 8.56 -16.03
C THR A 4 -8.33 7.42 -15.37
N LEU A 5 -8.81 6.44 -16.15
CA LEU A 5 -9.52 5.28 -15.63
C LEU A 5 -8.54 4.30 -14.96
N ALA A 6 -7.45 3.98 -15.64
CA ALA A 6 -6.39 3.10 -15.13
C ALA A 6 -5.81 3.63 -13.81
N SER A 7 -5.51 4.93 -13.72
CA SER A 7 -5.01 5.57 -12.50
C SER A 7 -5.98 5.47 -11.32
N LYS A 8 -7.29 5.59 -11.55
CA LYS A 8 -8.30 5.42 -10.50
C LYS A 8 -8.37 3.98 -10.02
N ILE A 9 -8.36 3.04 -10.95
CA ILE A 9 -8.40 1.60 -10.65
C ILE A 9 -7.15 1.21 -9.83
N THR A 10 -5.95 1.59 -10.27
CA THR A 10 -4.71 1.31 -9.53
C THR A 10 -4.68 1.96 -8.15
N SER A 11 -5.21 3.17 -8.01
CA SER A 11 -5.31 3.83 -6.71
C SER A 11 -6.31 3.13 -5.79
N CYS A 12 -7.46 2.69 -6.29
CA CYS A 12 -8.43 1.91 -5.51
C CYS A 12 -7.84 0.56 -5.07
N LEU A 13 -7.18 -0.16 -5.98
CA LEU A 13 -6.49 -1.41 -5.68
C LEU A 13 -5.39 -1.21 -4.63
N SER A 14 -4.58 -0.15 -4.77
CA SER A 14 -3.56 0.21 -3.78
C SER A 14 -4.15 0.49 -2.40
N LEU A 15 -5.30 1.18 -2.32
CA LEU A 15 -5.98 1.42 -1.04
C LEU A 15 -6.47 0.13 -0.41
N LEU A 16 -7.09 -0.75 -1.20
CA LEU A 16 -7.61 -2.02 -0.72
C LEU A 16 -6.48 -2.90 -0.19
N LEU A 17 -5.40 -3.08 -0.98
CA LEU A 17 -4.23 -3.85 -0.56
C LEU A 17 -3.55 -3.27 0.68
N ALA A 18 -3.41 -1.95 0.76
CA ALA A 18 -2.83 -1.32 1.95
C ALA A 18 -3.69 -1.55 3.20
N MET A 19 -5.02 -1.51 3.07
CA MET A 19 -5.92 -1.81 4.19
C MET A 19 -5.82 -3.28 4.62
N VAL A 20 -5.79 -4.23 3.68
CA VAL A 20 -5.60 -5.66 4.00
C VAL A 20 -4.25 -5.88 4.69
N TYR A 21 -3.17 -5.31 4.15
CA TYR A 21 -1.84 -5.42 4.73
C TYR A 21 -1.78 -4.86 6.16
N LEU A 22 -2.31 -3.66 6.39
CA LEU A 22 -2.31 -3.06 7.72
C LEU A 22 -3.16 -3.85 8.72
N TYR A 23 -4.29 -4.42 8.27
CA TYR A 23 -5.12 -5.28 9.10
C TYR A 23 -4.37 -6.55 9.51
N GLU A 24 -3.76 -7.26 8.56
CA GLU A 24 -2.97 -8.47 8.84
C GLU A 24 -1.78 -8.16 9.75
N LEU A 25 -1.08 -7.05 9.50
CA LEU A 25 0.03 -6.61 10.34
C LEU A 25 -0.42 -6.36 11.78
N MET A 26 -1.57 -5.71 11.99
CA MET A 26 -2.13 -5.51 13.32
C MET A 26 -2.56 -6.82 14.00
N SER A 27 -3.14 -7.74 13.23
CA SER A 27 -3.55 -9.07 13.70
C SER A 27 -2.34 -9.89 14.15
N TYR A 28 -1.30 -9.95 13.31
CA TYR A 28 -0.07 -10.70 13.54
C TYR A 28 0.61 -10.32 14.86
N PHE A 29 0.72 -9.03 15.16
CA PHE A 29 1.35 -8.54 16.39
C PHE A 29 0.40 -8.48 17.60
N GLY A 30 -0.88 -8.82 17.45
CA GLY A 30 -1.88 -8.69 18.52
C GLY A 30 -2.09 -7.23 18.96
N GLY A 31 -1.97 -6.30 18.02
CA GLY A 31 -2.21 -4.86 18.21
C GLY A 31 -0.97 -3.97 18.06
N VAL A 32 -1.23 -2.65 18.02
CA VAL A 32 -0.26 -1.60 17.66
C VAL A 32 0.93 -1.52 18.63
N LYS A 33 0.70 -1.73 19.93
CA LYS A 33 1.77 -1.57 20.95
C LYS A 33 2.88 -2.61 20.83
N LYS A 34 2.53 -3.87 20.52
CA LYS A 34 3.50 -4.94 20.31
C LYS A 34 4.21 -4.81 18.97
N LEU A 35 3.48 -4.37 17.94
CA LEU A 35 4.02 -4.09 16.61
C LEU A 35 5.22 -3.14 16.69
N PHE A 36 5.12 -1.99 17.36
CA PHE A 36 6.25 -1.05 17.46
C PHE A 36 7.49 -1.59 18.20
N ARG A 37 7.32 -2.65 19.00
CA ARG A 37 8.40 -3.21 19.83
C ARG A 37 9.10 -4.38 19.16
N GLU A 38 8.37 -5.15 18.36
CA GLU A 38 8.81 -6.44 17.81
C GLU A 38 8.96 -6.42 16.29
N ILE A 39 8.55 -5.34 15.61
CA ILE A 39 8.71 -5.20 14.16
C ILE A 39 10.19 -5.14 13.78
N ASN A 40 10.58 -6.00 12.84
CA ASN A 40 11.91 -5.95 12.23
C ASN A 40 12.05 -4.71 11.32
N LEU A 41 13.28 -4.20 11.19
CA LEU A 41 13.60 -3.02 10.36
C LEU A 41 13.08 -3.14 8.92
N ALA A 42 13.20 -4.33 8.32
CA ALA A 42 12.72 -4.58 6.96
C ALA A 42 11.19 -4.44 6.85
N ALA A 43 10.44 -5.02 7.79
CA ALA A 43 8.99 -4.93 7.84
C ALA A 43 8.52 -3.50 8.13
N LEU A 44 9.26 -2.76 8.97
CA LEU A 44 8.99 -1.36 9.25
C LEU A 44 9.16 -0.49 8.00
N ILE A 45 10.28 -0.64 7.27
CA ILE A 45 10.53 0.07 6.01
C ILE A 45 9.41 -0.24 5.01
N PHE A 46 9.04 -1.50 4.85
CA PHE A 46 7.96 -1.91 3.96
C PHE A 46 6.62 -1.29 4.34
N THR A 47 6.28 -1.31 5.63
CA THR A 47 5.06 -0.69 6.16
C THR A 47 5.02 0.81 5.84
N ILE A 48 6.15 1.51 5.97
CA ILE A 48 6.26 2.94 5.60
C ILE A 48 5.96 3.14 4.11
N PHE A 49 6.52 2.30 3.22
CA PHE A 49 6.22 2.36 1.78
C PHE A 49 4.73 2.14 1.48
N VAL A 50 4.10 1.17 2.15
CA VAL A 50 2.66 0.91 2.01
C VAL A 50 1.83 2.11 2.47
N ILE A 51 2.18 2.74 3.59
CA ILE A 51 1.51 3.95 4.10
C ILE A 51 1.68 5.12 3.11
N PHE A 52 2.88 5.32 2.57
CA PHE A 52 3.08 6.35 1.54
C PHE A 52 2.24 6.08 0.29
N ASN A 53 2.13 4.81 -0.13
CA ASN A 53 1.30 4.42 -1.26
C ASN A 53 -0.19 4.65 -1.00
N PHE A 54 -0.65 4.40 0.23
CA PHE A 54 -2.00 4.70 0.68
C PHE A 54 -2.30 6.20 0.58
N LEU A 55 -1.43 7.04 1.14
CA LEU A 55 -1.56 8.50 1.07
C LEU A 55 -1.55 9.00 -0.38
N LEU A 56 -0.62 8.49 -1.21
CA LEU A 56 -0.52 8.85 -2.62
C LEU A 56 -1.82 8.49 -3.38
N SER A 57 -2.38 7.32 -3.10
CA SER A 57 -3.65 6.87 -3.68
C SER A 57 -4.82 7.78 -3.32
N ILE A 58 -4.90 8.23 -2.07
CA ILE A 58 -5.90 9.24 -1.64
C ILE A 58 -5.70 10.55 -2.40
N LEU A 59 -4.47 11.04 -2.50
CA LEU A 59 -4.15 12.32 -3.16
C LEU A 59 -4.49 12.29 -4.66
N LEU A 60 -4.28 11.15 -5.32
CA LEU A 60 -4.64 10.94 -6.72
C LEU A 60 -6.16 10.85 -6.91
N LEU A 61 -6.87 10.13 -6.03
CA LEU A 61 -8.34 10.00 -6.09
C LEU A 61 -9.07 11.31 -5.78
N THR A 62 -8.58 12.07 -4.80
CA THR A 62 -9.10 13.41 -4.46
C THR A 62 -8.69 14.49 -5.46
N LYS A 63 -7.93 14.14 -6.50
CA LYS A 63 -7.38 15.04 -7.52
C LYS A 63 -6.54 16.18 -6.95
N LYS A 64 -6.04 16.06 -5.71
CA LYS A 64 -5.11 17.02 -5.12
C LYS A 64 -3.77 17.03 -5.86
N ILE A 65 -3.41 15.91 -6.50
CA ILE A 65 -2.20 15.79 -7.33
C ILE A 65 -2.59 15.30 -8.73
N LYS A 66 -1.89 15.81 -9.76
CA LYS A 66 -2.05 15.32 -11.14
C LYS A 66 -1.42 13.94 -11.29
N SER A 67 -2.17 13.00 -11.86
CA SER A 67 -1.67 11.68 -12.20
C SER A 67 -0.55 11.77 -13.24
N LYS A 68 0.68 11.49 -12.82
CA LYS A 68 1.85 11.32 -13.69
C LYS A 68 2.12 9.84 -13.89
N LEU A 69 2.62 9.45 -15.07
CA LEU A 69 2.96 8.06 -15.39
C LEU A 69 3.84 7.42 -14.32
N LEU A 70 4.85 8.16 -13.84
CA LEU A 70 5.79 7.69 -12.82
C LEU A 70 5.12 7.33 -11.49
N LEU A 71 4.06 8.04 -11.10
CA LEU A 71 3.29 7.75 -9.88
C LEU A 71 2.47 6.46 -10.03
N ILE A 72 1.93 6.22 -11.22
CA ILE A 72 1.18 4.99 -11.52
C ILE A 72 2.14 3.78 -11.50
N ILE A 73 3.32 3.91 -12.11
CA ILE A 73 4.34 2.86 -12.11
C ILE A 73 4.75 2.53 -10.67
N PHE A 74 4.98 3.56 -9.84
CA PHE A 74 5.31 3.38 -8.43
C PHE A 74 4.20 2.64 -7.66
N GLN A 75 2.93 3.02 -7.85
CA GLN A 75 1.78 2.30 -7.27
C GLN A 75 1.75 0.83 -7.68
N ILE A 76 1.93 0.52 -8.96
CA ILE A 76 1.92 -0.85 -9.47
C ILE A 76 3.04 -1.67 -8.83
N LEU A 77 4.23 -1.11 -8.68
CA LEU A 77 5.36 -1.78 -8.08
C LEU A 77 5.09 -2.13 -6.62
N ILE A 78 4.50 -1.20 -5.86
CA ILE A 78 4.09 -1.46 -4.46
C ILE A 78 2.96 -2.49 -4.39
N ILE A 79 1.99 -2.46 -5.31
CA ILE A 79 0.94 -3.48 -5.39
C ILE A 79 1.54 -4.86 -5.53
N ILE A 80 2.48 -5.07 -6.47
CA ILE A 80 3.10 -6.37 -6.71
C ILE A 80 3.80 -6.87 -5.45
N VAL A 81 4.61 -6.04 -4.80
CA VAL A 81 5.34 -6.43 -3.59
C VAL A 81 4.38 -6.69 -2.43
N THR A 82 3.32 -5.89 -2.28
CA THR A 82 2.31 -6.09 -1.22
C THR A 82 1.55 -7.39 -1.42
N SER A 83 1.16 -7.72 -2.66
CA SER A 83 0.52 -8.98 -2.99
C SER A 83 1.42 -10.18 -2.73
N TRP A 84 2.73 -10.07 -3.03
CA TRP A 84 3.71 -11.11 -2.72
C TRP A 84 3.81 -11.35 -1.21
N VAL A 85 3.97 -10.29 -0.42
CA VAL A 85 4.06 -10.39 1.04
C VAL A 85 2.78 -10.98 1.64
N LEU A 86 1.61 -10.56 1.16
CA LEU A 86 0.34 -11.14 1.59
C LEU A 86 0.22 -12.61 1.21
N PHE A 87 0.68 -13.01 0.02
CA PHE A 87 0.70 -14.41 -0.39
C PHE A 87 1.58 -15.27 0.52
N GLU A 88 2.77 -14.78 0.92
CA GLU A 88 3.63 -15.48 1.89
C GLU A 88 3.00 -15.59 3.29
N ILE A 89 2.14 -14.66 3.69
CA ILE A 89 1.44 -14.72 4.99
C ILE A 89 0.34 -15.79 4.98
N TYR A 90 -0.32 -16.03 3.85
CA TYR A 90 -1.43 -16.97 3.73
C TYR A 90 -1.04 -18.37 3.23
N SER A 91 0.19 -18.56 2.74
CA SER A 91 0.73 -19.86 2.32
C SER A 91 1.38 -20.62 3.46
#